data_AF-A0A2E3LZ86-F1
#
_entry.id   AF-A0A2E3LZ86-F1
#
_cell.length_a   1.000
_cell.length_b   1.000
_cell.length_c   1.000
_cell.angle_alpha   90.00
_cell.angle_beta   90.00
_cell.angle_gamma   90.00
#
_symmetry.space_group_name_H-M   'P 1'
#
loop_
_entity.id
_entity.type
_entity.pdbx_description
1 polymer ?
#
loop_
_entity_poly.entity_id
_entity_poly.type
_entity_poly.pdbx_seq_one_letter_code
_entity_poly.pdbx_strand_id
1 'polypeptide(L)'
;MQIEGPQVTAAKQIRNLLLLLGSAVVCALLAVTFMVRYYGPLGDYSLQSILLSPSMMGKFQSQEMGPSGDKVHYVYHQTEFLYQEPDSRMQKRAIVSHSVYERLYQELSGDRSILGDKAEVLNHFQNAPIATLVLSVKPQYQVAHQSKSRVFQEVQFSATGDYYRVELSDDQAERQWAYFQHDGICKFIFELIDSE
;
A
#
# COMPACT_ATOMS: atom_id res chain seq x y z
N MET A 1 72.07 -11.75 -4.84
CA MET A 1 71.14 -12.84 -5.18
C MET A 1 69.87 -12.19 -5.71
N GLN A 2 69.75 -12.02 -7.03
CA GLN A 2 68.56 -11.45 -7.66
C GLN A 2 67.53 -12.58 -7.78
N ILE A 3 66.40 -12.43 -7.10
CA ILE A 3 65.26 -13.34 -7.24
C ILE A 3 64.47 -12.84 -8.45
N GLU A 4 64.69 -13.46 -9.61
CA GLU A 4 63.82 -13.25 -10.78
C GLU A 4 62.45 -13.84 -10.44
N GLY A 5 61.48 -12.95 -10.18
CA GLY A 5 60.09 -13.33 -10.01
C GLY A 5 59.54 -13.94 -11.30
N PRO A 6 58.61 -14.91 -11.22
CA PRO A 6 58.08 -15.58 -12.40
C PRO A 6 57.45 -14.57 -13.38
N GLN A 7 57.95 -14.53 -14.62
CA GLN A 7 57.40 -13.65 -15.65
C GLN A 7 55.96 -14.09 -15.98
N VAL A 8 55.00 -13.25 -15.62
CA VAL A 8 53.60 -13.49 -15.89
C VAL A 8 53.33 -13.17 -17.36
N THR A 9 53.08 -14.21 -18.17
CA THR A 9 52.71 -14.06 -19.58
C THR A 9 51.42 -13.25 -19.72
N ALA A 10 51.32 -12.39 -20.75
CA ALA A 10 50.14 -11.57 -21.04
C ALA A 10 48.83 -12.38 -21.08
N ALA A 11 48.87 -13.61 -21.63
CA ALA A 11 47.71 -14.51 -21.67
C ALA A 11 47.18 -14.87 -20.27
N LYS A 12 48.07 -15.05 -19.28
CA LYS A 12 47.69 -15.34 -17.89
C LYS A 12 47.09 -14.11 -17.20
N GLN A 13 47.59 -12.91 -17.52
CA GLN A 13 47.02 -11.66 -17.04
C GLN A 13 45.61 -11.44 -17.58
N ILE A 14 45.41 -11.63 -18.89
CA ILE A 14 44.09 -11.52 -19.54
C ILE A 14 43.11 -12.53 -18.95
N ARG A 15 43.53 -13.79 -18.79
CA ARG A 15 42.69 -14.83 -18.17
C ARG A 15 42.28 -14.47 -16.74
N ASN A 16 43.22 -13.99 -15.93
CA ASN A 16 42.94 -13.60 -14.55
C ASN A 16 42.02 -12.39 -14.48
N LEU A 17 42.18 -11.42 -15.39
CA LEU A 17 41.29 -10.26 -15.50
C LEU A 17 39.86 -10.70 -15.87
N LEU A 18 39.71 -11.59 -16.86
CA LEU A 18 38.41 -12.13 -17.26
C LEU A 18 37.75 -12.92 -16.12
N LEU A 19 38.51 -13.73 -15.38
CA LEU A 19 38.01 -14.45 -14.21
C LEU A 19 37.54 -13.49 -13.11
N LEU A 20 38.29 -12.43 -12.86
CA LEU A 20 37.92 -11.43 -11.86
C LEU A 20 36.64 -10.69 -12.27
N LEU A 21 36.55 -10.23 -13.52
CA LEU A 21 35.34 -9.61 -14.06
C LEU A 21 34.14 -10.56 -14.00
N GLY A 22 34.31 -11.81 -14.43
CA GLY A 22 33.25 -12.82 -14.35
C GLY A 22 32.78 -13.05 -12.92
N SER A 23 33.70 -13.15 -11.96
CA SER A 23 33.37 -13.33 -10.54
C SER A 23 32.60 -12.14 -9.97
N ALA A 24 32.95 -10.91 -10.37
CA ALA A 24 32.26 -9.70 -9.94
C ALA A 24 30.82 -9.66 -10.47
N VAL A 25 30.61 -10.01 -11.74
CA VAL A 25 29.27 -10.06 -12.35
C VAL A 25 28.41 -11.13 -11.67
N VAL A 26 28.94 -12.33 -11.43
CA VAL A 26 28.20 -13.39 -10.73
C VAL A 26 27.84 -12.96 -9.30
N CYS A 27 28.77 -12.34 -8.58
CA CYS A 27 28.52 -11.84 -7.22
C CYS A 27 27.43 -10.75 -7.21
N ALA A 28 27.47 -9.83 -8.18
CA ALA A 28 26.44 -8.79 -8.33
C ALA A 28 25.06 -9.41 -8.64
N LEU A 29 24.98 -10.39 -9.54
CA LEU A 29 23.73 -11.09 -9.86
C LEU A 29 23.17 -11.84 -8.65
N LEU A 30 24.01 -12.50 -7.88
CA LEU A 30 23.60 -13.18 -6.65
C LEU A 30 23.10 -12.19 -5.60
N ALA A 31 23.78 -11.05 -5.42
CA ALA A 31 23.35 -10.00 -4.50
C ALA A 31 22.01 -9.39 -4.91
N VAL A 32 21.81 -9.11 -6.20
CA VAL A 32 20.53 -8.61 -6.73
C VAL A 32 19.42 -9.65 -6.54
N THR A 33 19.67 -10.91 -6.88
CA THR A 33 18.69 -11.99 -6.70
C THR A 33 18.33 -12.17 -5.22
N PHE A 34 19.33 -12.13 -4.33
CA PHE A 34 19.12 -12.17 -2.89
C PHE A 34 18.28 -10.99 -2.42
N MET A 35 18.61 -9.77 -2.85
CA MET A 35 17.84 -8.59 -2.48
C MET A 35 16.40 -8.64 -2.98
N VAL A 36 16.16 -9.03 -4.23
CA VAL A 36 14.80 -9.17 -4.76
C VAL A 36 14.02 -10.28 -4.05
N ARG A 37 14.68 -11.37 -3.65
CA ARG A 37 14.01 -12.50 -2.97
C ARG A 37 13.62 -12.16 -1.53
N TYR A 38 14.48 -11.46 -0.80
CA TYR A 38 14.31 -11.20 0.64
C TYR A 38 13.78 -9.81 0.97
N TYR A 39 14.14 -8.81 0.16
CA TYR A 39 13.75 -7.41 0.32
C TYR A 39 12.93 -6.90 -0.86
N GLY A 40 12.48 -7.79 -1.75
CA GLY A 40 11.56 -7.41 -2.82
C GLY A 40 10.27 -6.81 -2.25
N PRO A 41 9.52 -6.04 -3.07
CA PRO A 41 8.30 -5.32 -2.67
C PRO A 41 7.12 -6.23 -2.29
N LEU A 42 7.36 -7.51 -2.01
CA LEU A 42 6.41 -8.45 -1.42
C LEU A 42 6.44 -8.29 0.12
N GLY A 43 6.28 -7.05 0.60
CA GLY A 43 6.31 -6.76 2.03
C GLY A 43 5.20 -7.50 2.77
N ASP A 44 5.53 -8.09 3.91
CA ASP A 44 4.53 -8.47 4.92
C ASP A 44 4.06 -7.16 5.55
N TYR A 45 2.91 -6.67 5.10
CA TYR A 45 2.30 -5.51 5.68
C TYR A 45 1.32 -5.92 6.77
N SER A 46 1.56 -5.42 7.98
CA SER A 46 0.55 -5.48 9.05
C SER A 46 -0.42 -4.32 8.86
N LEU A 47 -1.72 -4.59 8.90
CA LEU A 47 -2.73 -3.57 8.60
C LEU A 47 -2.60 -2.34 9.50
N GLN A 48 -2.32 -2.53 10.79
CA GLN A 48 -2.11 -1.46 11.77
C GLN A 48 -1.05 -0.42 11.32
N SER A 49 -0.11 -0.81 10.46
CA SER A 49 0.97 0.04 9.96
C SER A 49 0.62 0.79 8.67
N ILE A 50 -0.41 0.36 7.95
CA ILE A 50 -0.86 1.00 6.71
C ILE A 50 -2.11 1.85 6.96
N LEU A 51 -3.12 1.28 7.63
CA LEU A 51 -4.40 1.93 7.82
C LEU A 51 -4.29 3.02 8.90
N LEU A 52 -4.83 4.21 8.62
CA LEU A 52 -4.76 5.32 9.56
C LEU A 52 -5.48 4.98 10.87
N SER A 53 -4.75 4.95 11.99
CA SER A 53 -5.38 4.61 13.27
C SER A 53 -6.40 5.68 13.71
N PRO A 54 -7.48 5.29 14.43
CA PRO A 54 -8.48 6.22 14.93
C PRO A 54 -7.87 7.34 15.79
N SER A 55 -6.91 7.00 16.64
CA SER A 55 -6.21 7.95 17.51
C SER A 55 -5.34 8.97 16.76
N MET A 56 -4.97 8.66 15.51
CA MET A 56 -4.22 9.56 14.64
C MET A 56 -5.12 10.46 13.79
N MET A 57 -6.40 10.14 13.58
CA MET A 57 -7.30 10.95 12.74
C MET A 57 -7.39 12.42 13.19
N GLY A 58 -7.56 12.66 14.50
CA GLY A 58 -7.61 14.02 15.05
C GLY A 58 -6.26 14.74 15.07
N LYS A 59 -5.16 14.01 14.91
CA LYS A 59 -3.79 14.52 14.90
C LYS A 59 -3.18 14.55 13.51
N PHE A 60 -3.89 14.03 12.51
CA PHE A 60 -3.38 13.87 11.17
C PHE A 60 -3.16 15.25 10.55
N GLN A 61 -1.89 15.52 10.22
CA GLN A 61 -1.47 16.71 9.50
C GLN A 61 -0.43 16.27 8.47
N SER A 62 -0.77 16.45 7.20
CA SER A 62 0.16 16.30 6.07
C SER A 62 0.50 17.69 5.54
N GLN A 63 1.73 17.88 5.07
CA GLN A 63 2.14 19.09 4.37
C GLN A 63 2.64 18.72 2.99
N GLU A 64 2.05 19.30 1.97
CA GLU A 64 2.42 19.05 0.58
C GLU A 64 2.58 20.36 -0.19
N MET A 65 3.39 20.32 -1.25
CA MET A 65 3.49 21.42 -2.21
C MET A 65 2.19 21.50 -3.02
N GLY A 66 1.48 22.61 -2.91
CA GLY A 66 0.36 22.93 -3.77
C GLY A 66 0.81 23.22 -5.21
N PRO A 67 -0.12 23.28 -6.18
CA PRO A 67 0.15 23.64 -7.58
C PRO A 67 0.81 25.01 -7.74
N SER A 68 0.55 25.91 -6.79
CA SER A 68 1.12 27.26 -6.73
C SER A 68 2.53 27.30 -6.13
N GLY A 69 3.07 26.16 -5.67
CA GLY A 69 4.36 26.08 -4.96
C GLY A 69 4.27 26.37 -3.46
N ASP A 70 3.11 26.79 -2.96
CA ASP A 70 2.88 27.03 -1.55
C ASP A 70 2.70 25.72 -0.78
N LYS A 71 3.17 25.69 0.47
CA LYS A 71 2.96 24.55 1.36
C LYS A 71 1.53 24.54 1.89
N VAL A 72 0.79 23.48 1.58
CA VAL A 72 -0.61 23.29 1.98
C VAL A 72 -0.68 22.24 3.07
N HIS A 73 -1.29 22.61 4.20
CA HIS A 73 -1.54 21.69 5.30
C HIS A 73 -2.88 20.99 5.09
N TYR A 74 -2.87 19.66 5.05
CA TYR A 74 -4.06 18.83 4.97
C TYR A 74 -4.38 18.23 6.33
N VAL A 75 -5.65 18.30 6.71
CA VAL A 75 -6.20 17.68 7.93
C VAL A 75 -7.25 16.64 7.55
N TYR A 76 -7.46 15.68 8.44
CA TYR A 76 -8.55 14.71 8.29
C TYR A 76 -9.89 15.43 8.08
N HIS A 77 -10.67 14.93 7.12
CA HIS A 77 -11.99 15.46 6.82
C HIS A 77 -13.09 14.54 7.34
N GLN A 78 -13.21 13.36 6.74
CA GLN A 78 -14.26 12.40 7.04
C GLN A 78 -13.91 11.02 6.48
N THR A 79 -14.61 10.01 6.96
CA THR A 79 -14.59 8.65 6.44
C THR A 79 -15.94 8.37 5.79
N GLU A 80 -15.93 7.88 4.57
CA GLU A 80 -17.13 7.53 3.81
C GLU A 80 -17.11 6.04 3.47
N PHE A 81 -18.27 5.39 3.52
CA PHE A 81 -18.46 4.04 3.02
C PHE A 81 -19.36 4.09 1.79
N LEU A 82 -18.79 3.69 0.65
CA LEU A 82 -19.45 3.61 -0.64
C LEU A 82 -19.81 2.16 -0.89
N TYR A 83 -21.07 1.84 -1.16
CA TYR A 83 -21.48 0.46 -1.38
C TYR A 83 -22.63 0.39 -2.38
N GLN A 84 -22.78 -0.78 -3.00
CA GLN A 84 -23.94 -1.06 -3.84
C GLN A 84 -25.04 -1.68 -2.98
N GLU A 85 -26.23 -1.07 -2.97
CA GLU A 85 -27.37 -1.64 -2.27
C GLU A 85 -27.86 -2.92 -2.99
N PRO A 86 -28.06 -4.04 -2.27
CA PRO A 86 -28.41 -5.33 -2.89
C PRO A 86 -29.68 -5.28 -3.73
N ASP A 87 -30.70 -4.54 -3.27
CA ASP A 87 -32.02 -4.53 -3.88
C ASP A 87 -32.14 -3.57 -5.07
N SER A 88 -31.49 -2.41 -5.00
CA SER A 88 -31.68 -1.33 -5.98
C SER A 88 -30.56 -1.23 -7.02
N ARG A 89 -29.43 -1.91 -6.80
CA ARG A 89 -28.17 -1.72 -7.54
C ARG A 89 -27.67 -0.27 -7.53
N MET A 90 -28.26 0.62 -6.75
CA MET A 90 -27.83 2.01 -6.63
C MET A 90 -26.61 2.08 -5.73
N GLN A 91 -25.67 2.94 -6.11
CA GLN A 91 -24.53 3.24 -5.26
C GLN A 91 -24.98 4.17 -4.14
N LYS A 92 -24.84 3.70 -2.90
CA LYS A 92 -25.08 4.47 -1.69
C LYS A 92 -23.76 4.96 -1.10
N ARG A 93 -23.87 6.04 -0.32
CA ARG A 93 -22.78 6.63 0.45
C ARG A 93 -23.26 6.85 1.87
N ALA A 94 -22.57 6.26 2.84
CA ALA A 94 -22.77 6.51 4.26
C ALA A 94 -21.55 7.26 4.81
N ILE A 95 -21.79 8.24 5.69
CA ILE A 95 -20.71 8.86 6.47
C ILE A 95 -20.46 7.93 7.66
N VAL A 96 -19.23 7.49 7.83
CA VAL A 96 -18.84 6.58 8.90
C VAL A 96 -18.44 7.40 10.13
N SER A 97 -19.12 7.18 11.26
CA SER A 97 -18.72 7.86 12.50
C SER A 97 -17.35 7.37 13.01
N HIS A 98 -16.77 8.16 13.89
CA HIS A 98 -15.51 7.80 14.53
C HIS A 98 -15.59 6.48 15.31
N SER A 99 -16.69 6.23 16.03
CA SER A 99 -16.85 4.99 16.81
C SER A 99 -17.03 3.76 15.94
N VAL A 100 -17.72 3.87 14.80
CA VAL A 100 -17.81 2.77 13.83
C VAL A 100 -16.45 2.50 13.19
N TYR A 101 -15.75 3.54 12.76
CA TYR A 101 -14.41 3.38 12.21
C TYR A 101 -13.44 2.75 13.23
N GLU A 102 -13.52 3.14 14.50
CA GLU A 102 -12.70 2.57 15.57
C GLU A 102 -12.94 1.07 15.75
N ARG A 103 -14.19 0.62 15.76
CA ARG A 103 -14.52 -0.80 15.84
C ARG A 103 -14.02 -1.57 14.62
N LEU A 104 -14.20 -1.02 13.42
CA LEU A 104 -13.67 -1.60 12.19
C LEU A 104 -12.14 -1.73 12.23
N TYR A 105 -11.46 -0.68 12.68
CA TYR A 105 -10.01 -0.70 12.81
C TYR A 105 -9.55 -1.77 13.81
N GLN A 106 -10.22 -1.88 14.97
CA GLN A 106 -9.89 -2.90 15.97
C GLN A 106 -10.03 -4.31 15.41
N GLU A 107 -11.13 -4.60 14.72
CA GLU A 107 -11.40 -5.91 14.09
C GLU A 107 -10.29 -6.29 13.11
N LEU A 108 -9.89 -5.34 12.26
CA LEU A 108 -8.93 -5.60 11.19
C LEU A 108 -7.46 -5.44 11.62
N SER A 109 -7.18 -4.81 12.76
CA SER A 109 -5.81 -4.40 13.14
C SER A 109 -4.81 -5.56 13.24
N GLY A 110 -5.29 -6.76 13.52
CA GLY A 110 -4.48 -7.98 13.60
C GLY A 110 -4.09 -8.57 12.24
N ASP A 111 -4.73 -8.11 11.16
CA ASP A 111 -4.58 -8.72 9.85
C ASP A 111 -3.21 -8.43 9.24
N ARG A 112 -2.72 -9.44 8.51
CA ARG A 112 -1.49 -9.38 7.75
C ARG A 112 -1.77 -9.55 6.28
N SER A 113 -0.98 -8.88 5.46
CA SER A 113 -1.11 -8.97 4.02
C SER A 113 -0.81 -10.40 3.56
N ILE A 114 -1.56 -10.86 2.57
CA ILE A 114 -1.36 -12.17 1.95
C ILE A 114 -0.01 -12.15 1.21
N LEU A 115 0.93 -12.97 1.69
CA LEU A 115 2.21 -13.23 1.05
C LEU A 115 2.05 -14.42 0.09
N GLY A 116 2.23 -14.24 -1.22
CA GLY A 116 2.17 -15.38 -2.15
C GLY A 116 1.75 -15.05 -3.57
N ASP A 117 1.23 -16.06 -4.28
CA ASP A 117 0.79 -15.96 -5.67
C ASP A 117 -0.39 -15.01 -5.79
N LYS A 118 -0.08 -13.77 -6.18
CA LYS A 118 -1.05 -12.69 -6.34
C LYS A 118 -2.14 -13.04 -7.34
N ALA A 119 -1.94 -14.00 -8.25
CA ALA A 119 -2.90 -14.29 -9.32
C ALA A 119 -4.28 -14.69 -8.77
N GLU A 120 -4.33 -15.55 -7.76
CA GLU A 120 -5.61 -16.00 -7.16
C GLU A 120 -6.30 -14.84 -6.44
N VAL A 121 -5.57 -14.11 -5.58
CA VAL A 121 -6.10 -12.96 -4.84
C VAL A 121 -6.57 -11.84 -5.79
N LEU A 122 -5.82 -11.58 -6.87
CA LEU A 122 -6.17 -10.58 -7.88
C LEU A 122 -7.50 -10.92 -8.58
N ASN A 123 -7.83 -12.20 -8.76
CA ASN A 123 -9.10 -12.61 -9.35
C ASN A 123 -10.31 -12.10 -8.54
N HIS A 124 -10.18 -11.99 -7.21
CA HIS A 124 -11.24 -11.45 -6.34
C HIS A 124 -11.52 -9.95 -6.56
N PHE A 125 -10.60 -9.24 -7.23
CA PHE A 125 -10.70 -7.80 -7.52
C PHE A 125 -10.71 -7.48 -9.02
N GLN A 126 -10.90 -8.49 -9.89
CA GLN A 126 -11.14 -8.26 -11.32
C GLN A 126 -12.50 -7.60 -11.58
N ASN A 127 -13.48 -7.91 -10.73
CA ASN A 127 -14.78 -7.26 -10.72
C ASN A 127 -14.74 -5.98 -9.88
N ALA A 128 -15.70 -5.09 -10.12
CA ALA A 128 -15.87 -3.92 -9.27
C ALA A 128 -16.04 -4.34 -7.79
N PRO A 129 -15.41 -3.62 -6.85
CA PRO A 129 -15.57 -3.92 -5.43
C PRO A 129 -17.03 -3.73 -5.01
N ILE A 130 -17.51 -4.55 -4.08
CA ILE A 130 -18.89 -4.45 -3.56
C ILE A 130 -19.05 -3.23 -2.66
N ALA A 131 -17.97 -2.85 -1.99
CA ALA A 131 -17.90 -1.66 -1.16
C ALA A 131 -16.49 -1.09 -1.09
N THR A 132 -16.40 0.20 -0.75
CA THR A 132 -15.17 0.95 -0.60
C THR A 132 -15.27 1.86 0.62
N LEU A 133 -14.30 1.76 1.53
CA LEU A 133 -14.08 2.73 2.61
C LEU A 133 -13.08 3.79 2.12
N VAL A 134 -13.45 5.05 2.23
CA VAL A 134 -12.67 6.19 1.75
C VAL A 134 -12.37 7.13 2.91
N LEU A 135 -11.09 7.31 3.24
CA LEU A 135 -10.64 8.33 4.17
C LEU A 135 -10.25 9.56 3.36
N SER A 136 -10.88 10.69 3.64
CA SER A 136 -10.63 11.94 2.95
C SER A 136 -9.93 12.96 3.84
N VAL A 137 -9.10 13.79 3.21
CA VAL A 137 -8.46 14.95 3.83
C VAL A 137 -8.85 16.23 3.11
N LYS A 138 -8.80 17.36 3.81
CA LYS A 138 -9.06 18.70 3.25
C LYS A 138 -7.97 19.67 3.68
N PRO A 139 -7.74 20.77 2.94
CA PRO A 139 -6.84 21.81 3.42
C PRO A 139 -7.35 22.40 4.74
N GLN A 140 -6.43 22.65 5.67
CA GLN A 140 -6.74 23.30 6.95
C GLN A 140 -7.24 24.73 6.75
N TYR A 141 -6.65 25.45 5.80
CA TYR A 141 -7.03 26.81 5.43
C TYR A 141 -7.58 26.82 4.02
N GLN A 142 -8.69 27.52 3.80
CA GLN A 142 -9.26 27.68 2.46
C GLN A 142 -8.31 28.52 1.61
N VAL A 143 -7.52 27.84 0.78
CA VAL A 143 -6.81 28.49 -0.32
C VAL A 143 -7.83 28.70 -1.44
N ALA A 144 -7.88 29.91 -2.02
CA ALA A 144 -8.91 30.38 -2.95
C ALA A 144 -9.17 29.48 -4.19
N HIS A 145 -8.35 28.44 -4.41
CA HIS A 145 -8.48 27.48 -5.50
C HIS A 145 -8.38 25.99 -5.08
N GLN A 146 -8.35 25.65 -3.78
CA GLN A 146 -8.12 24.27 -3.32
C GLN A 146 -9.11 23.75 -2.26
N SER A 147 -10.32 24.28 -2.17
CA SER A 147 -11.31 23.86 -1.14
C SER A 147 -11.75 22.38 -1.22
N LYS A 148 -11.41 21.64 -2.28
CA LYS A 148 -11.90 20.27 -2.48
C LYS A 148 -11.15 19.27 -1.59
N SER A 149 -11.94 18.45 -0.87
CA SER A 149 -11.42 17.25 -0.21
C SER A 149 -10.82 16.30 -1.26
N ARG A 150 -9.80 15.56 -0.85
CA ARG A 150 -9.20 14.50 -1.65
C ARG A 150 -9.17 13.20 -0.86
N VAL A 151 -9.14 12.09 -1.59
CA VAL A 151 -8.91 10.76 -1.00
C VAL A 151 -7.48 10.70 -0.49
N PHE A 152 -7.32 10.34 0.76
CA PHE A 152 -6.04 10.06 1.39
C PHE A 152 -5.73 8.57 1.38
N GLN A 153 -6.75 7.75 1.67
CA GLN A 153 -6.62 6.31 1.72
C GLN A 153 -7.92 5.64 1.28
N GLU A 154 -7.79 4.55 0.52
CA GLU A 154 -8.90 3.77 0.00
C GLU A 154 -8.75 2.31 0.45
N VAL A 155 -9.84 1.73 0.96
CA VAL A 155 -9.96 0.30 1.25
C VAL A 155 -11.09 -0.27 0.41
N GLN A 156 -10.80 -1.26 -0.40
CA GLN A 156 -11.78 -1.90 -1.27
C GLN A 156 -12.08 -3.32 -0.82
N PHE A 157 -13.36 -3.66 -0.78
CA PHE A 157 -13.85 -4.97 -0.38
C PHE A 157 -14.27 -5.78 -1.61
N SER A 158 -13.77 -7.01 -1.69
CA SER A 158 -14.06 -7.93 -2.79
C SER A 158 -15.53 -8.34 -2.82
N ALA A 159 -16.02 -8.71 -4.00
CA ALA A 159 -17.39 -9.21 -4.15
C ALA A 159 -17.63 -10.55 -3.45
N THR A 160 -16.58 -11.32 -3.14
CA THR A 160 -16.70 -12.59 -2.41
C THR A 160 -16.99 -12.41 -0.93
N GLY A 161 -16.67 -11.24 -0.36
CA GLY A 161 -16.99 -10.93 1.02
C GLY A 161 -15.83 -11.06 2.01
N ASP A 162 -14.83 -11.89 1.69
CA ASP A 162 -13.75 -12.28 2.63
C ASP A 162 -12.40 -11.63 2.36
N TYR A 163 -12.24 -10.96 1.22
CA TYR A 163 -10.99 -10.30 0.85
C TYR A 163 -11.17 -8.79 0.78
N TYR A 164 -10.13 -8.06 1.16
CA TYR A 164 -10.07 -6.62 0.98
C TYR A 164 -8.65 -6.18 0.62
N ARG A 165 -8.53 -4.97 0.06
CA ARG A 165 -7.24 -4.37 -0.28
C ARG A 165 -7.16 -2.93 0.18
N VAL A 166 -5.98 -2.52 0.64
CA VAL A 166 -5.70 -1.16 1.10
C VAL A 166 -4.72 -0.50 0.14
N GLU A 167 -5.04 0.70 -0.32
CA GLU A 167 -4.15 1.49 -1.15
C GLU A 167 -2.94 1.93 -0.31
N LEU A 168 -1.74 1.65 -0.81
CA LEU A 168 -0.49 2.11 -0.24
C LEU A 168 -0.19 3.50 -0.79
N SER A 169 -0.07 4.48 0.10
CA SER A 169 0.33 5.84 -0.26
C SER A 169 1.84 5.88 -0.53
N ASP A 170 2.25 5.84 -1.80
CA ASP A 170 3.63 6.08 -2.24
C ASP A 170 3.65 7.28 -3.20
N ASP A 171 4.58 8.22 -2.99
CA ASP A 171 4.61 9.55 -3.62
C ASP A 171 5.02 9.51 -5.11
N GLN A 172 5.42 8.35 -5.67
CA GLN A 172 6.20 8.34 -6.92
C GLN A 172 5.67 7.51 -8.12
N ALA A 173 4.75 6.54 -8.02
CA ALA A 173 4.17 5.86 -9.20
C ALA A 173 3.03 4.89 -8.83
N GLU A 174 2.18 4.56 -9.83
CA GLU A 174 1.11 3.52 -9.91
C GLU A 174 0.48 3.04 -8.59
N ARG A 175 -0.86 3.12 -8.48
CA ARG A 175 -1.62 2.65 -7.30
C ARG A 175 -1.16 1.26 -6.83
N GLN A 176 -0.46 1.23 -5.70
CA GLN A 176 -0.05 -0.02 -5.07
C GLN A 176 -1.09 -0.45 -4.04
N TRP A 177 -1.30 -1.76 -3.94
CA TRP A 177 -2.31 -2.34 -3.06
C TRP A 177 -1.67 -3.42 -2.19
N ALA A 178 -1.94 -3.37 -0.89
CA ALA A 178 -1.76 -4.49 0.03
C ALA A 178 -3.08 -5.26 0.12
N TYR A 179 -3.01 -6.59 0.04
CA TYR A 179 -4.19 -7.47 0.00
C TYR A 179 -4.28 -8.26 1.28
N PHE A 180 -5.49 -8.42 1.79
CA PHE A 180 -5.79 -9.04 3.08
C PHE A 180 -6.97 -10.00 2.94
N GLN A 181 -7.02 -10.98 3.83
CA GLN A 181 -8.16 -11.88 3.98
C GLN A 181 -8.68 -11.78 5.41
N HIS A 182 -10.00 -11.66 5.54
CA HIS A 182 -10.72 -11.65 6.80
C HIS A 182 -12.12 -12.21 6.57
N ASP A 183 -12.39 -13.39 7.12
CA ASP A 183 -13.61 -14.14 6.85
C ASP A 183 -14.84 -13.33 7.28
N GLY A 184 -15.79 -13.14 6.36
CA GLY A 184 -17.04 -12.43 6.62
C GLY A 184 -16.92 -10.91 6.80
N ILE A 185 -15.80 -10.28 6.43
CA ILE A 185 -15.58 -8.85 6.68
C ILE A 185 -16.66 -7.95 6.06
N CYS A 186 -17.14 -8.26 4.85
CA CYS A 186 -18.19 -7.45 4.25
C CYS A 186 -19.48 -7.47 5.07
N LYS A 187 -19.89 -8.66 5.54
CA LYS A 187 -21.09 -8.82 6.37
C LYS A 187 -20.95 -8.02 7.66
N PHE A 188 -19.79 -8.14 8.32
CA PHE A 188 -19.49 -7.36 9.53
C PHE A 188 -19.63 -5.86 9.29
N ILE A 189 -19.07 -5.33 8.20
CA ILE A 189 -19.12 -3.89 7.91
C ILE A 189 -20.55 -3.42 7.62
N PHE A 190 -21.32 -4.17 6.84
CA PHE A 190 -22.71 -3.82 6.57
C PHE A 190 -23.55 -3.80 7.85
N GLU A 191 -23.43 -4.82 8.70
CA GLU A 191 -24.12 -4.85 10.00
C GLU A 191 -23.68 -3.69 10.91
N LEU A 192 -22.39 -3.35 10.88
CA LEU A 192 -21.85 -2.27 11.68
C LEU A 192 -22.38 -0.90 11.24
N ILE A 193 -22.50 -0.67 9.93
CA ILE A 193 -22.99 0.59 9.36
C ILE A 193 -24.51 0.72 9.48
N ASP A 194 -25.25 -0.39 9.33
CA ASP A 194 -26.71 -0.41 9.50
C ASP A 194 -27.14 -0.21 10.97
N SER A 195 -26.20 -0.35 11.92
CA SER A 195 -26.44 -0.16 13.35
C SER A 195 -26.33 1.29 13.85
N GLU A 196 -25.93 2.24 12.99
CA GLU A 196 -25.92 3.69 13.27
C GLU A 196 -27.30 4.35 13.10
#